data_AF-A0A511TEQ2-F1
#
_entry.id   AF-A0A511TEQ2-F1
#
_cell.length_a   1.000
_cell.length_b   1.000
_cell.length_c   1.000
_cell.angle_alpha   90.00
_cell.angle_beta   90.00
_cell.angle_gamma   90.00
#
_symmetry.space_group_name_H-M   'P 1'
#
loop_
_entity.id
_entity.type
_entity.pdbx_description
1 polymer ?
#
loop_
_entity_poly.entity_id
_entity_poly.type
_entity_poly.pdbx_seq_one_letter_code
_entity_poly.pdbx_strand_id
1 'polypeptide(L)'
;MRNHARLLFLPLLSMFACAPTEGPPDGEAQTGEAPQAAVTPLRAKALGRMRNAAKYFHDNVARHGGYAWHHNASNLSERWGDIQLDEEQIMIQSPGTSDVAIAFVEAALADPATPALKTYALDTAMALRHGQVKSGGWRLYADFKPTPTLRACYLNTTANCGCGGCTTTAYDDQVTQNALIAMMRVDQLLGFANADISSASAYARARMETSQYPTHGGFPQGFSAPVAARPALSASYPPSIGTSCGLAQCHANAYTTEYWDDPTLNDNLATAFVEMLYWAQEIYPARAATYQSMRSAFGDFLRRAQMPQPQPAWAQQYDSQMQPRWARSWEAPAIAGQESQDVMWALLRLYQLDPSVPANRDAVATALAYLETVDFANDTLIHRYIELDDTAPSNLGFYTVKAGGYPVRFSSAPPTYQNYAWEVPSQLAALRAEYNRLASDTTVMKRSCQQLRYDTAQAVDAAVNNEKWLTNYSPGGPRSGATPGDYLDTSTFVRNLRTLAEFVTRTTTDCTAWNY
;
A
#
# COMPACT_ATOMS: atom_id res chain seq x y z
N MET A 1 -77.24 0.42 -13.58
CA MET A 1 -77.84 0.73 -12.25
C MET A 1 -77.08 1.91 -11.69
N ARG A 2 -77.56 3.15 -11.92
CA ARG A 2 -78.16 4.11 -10.95
C ARG A 2 -77.24 4.42 -9.75
N ASN A 3 -76.96 5.65 -9.31
CA ASN A 3 -77.40 7.03 -9.62
C ASN A 3 -76.41 7.98 -8.86
N HIS A 4 -75.82 9.00 -9.48
CA HIS A 4 -76.26 10.42 -9.56
C HIS A 4 -76.19 11.24 -8.25
N ALA A 5 -75.37 12.31 -8.25
CA ALA A 5 -75.85 13.70 -8.16
C ALA A 5 -74.71 14.71 -8.44
N ARG A 6 -75.02 15.70 -9.30
CA ARG A 6 -74.26 16.92 -9.66
C ARG A 6 -75.04 18.14 -9.17
N LEU A 7 -74.34 19.25 -8.89
CA LEU A 7 -74.80 20.66 -9.04
C LEU A 7 -73.50 21.52 -9.15
N LEU A 8 -73.14 22.30 -10.19
CA LEU A 8 -73.74 23.47 -10.89
C LEU A 8 -74.08 24.66 -9.94
N PHE A 9 -73.75 25.94 -10.15
CA PHE A 9 -72.99 26.74 -11.13
C PHE A 9 -72.98 28.23 -10.64
N LEU A 10 -71.89 29.00 -10.89
CA LEU A 10 -71.78 30.47 -11.16
C LEU A 10 -72.13 31.57 -10.06
N PRO A 11 -71.66 32.83 -10.24
CA PRO A 11 -71.09 33.75 -9.21
C PRO A 11 -71.84 35.10 -9.12
N LEU A 12 -71.39 36.09 -8.32
CA LEU A 12 -71.58 37.55 -8.59
C LEU A 12 -70.90 38.43 -7.49
N LEU A 13 -70.13 39.45 -7.95
CA LEU A 13 -70.08 40.88 -7.54
C LEU A 13 -70.07 41.26 -6.02
N SER A 14 -69.37 42.28 -5.49
CA SER A 14 -68.89 43.54 -6.08
C SER A 14 -68.00 44.33 -5.08
N MET A 15 -67.07 45.10 -5.67
CA MET A 15 -66.62 46.49 -5.43
C MET A 15 -66.84 47.23 -4.09
N PHE A 16 -65.81 47.97 -3.64
CA PHE A 16 -65.68 49.46 -3.65
C PHE A 16 -64.34 49.86 -2.94
N ALA A 17 -63.38 50.50 -3.65
CA ALA A 17 -62.97 51.94 -3.60
C ALA A 17 -62.44 52.41 -2.23
N CYS A 18 -61.41 53.25 -2.05
CA CYS A 18 -60.69 54.22 -2.89
C CYS A 18 -59.37 54.58 -2.18
N ALA A 19 -58.35 55.04 -2.92
CA ALA A 19 -57.00 55.41 -2.48
C ALA A 19 -56.95 56.72 -1.63
N PRO A 20 -55.79 57.15 -1.05
CA PRO A 20 -54.76 57.83 -1.86
C PRO A 20 -53.25 57.72 -1.43
N THR A 21 -52.39 57.95 -2.44
CA THR A 21 -51.10 58.69 -2.50
C THR A 21 -49.78 58.23 -1.84
N GLU A 22 -48.77 58.14 -2.74
CA GLU A 22 -47.35 58.59 -2.69
C GLU A 22 -46.20 57.69 -2.16
N GLY A 23 -45.35 57.24 -3.10
CA GLY A 23 -43.88 57.42 -3.08
C GLY A 23 -42.97 56.29 -2.54
N PRO A 24 -41.77 56.05 -3.12
CA PRO A 24 -41.04 54.75 -3.16
C PRO A 24 -39.85 54.71 -2.16
N PRO A 25 -38.87 53.75 -2.12
CA PRO A 25 -38.53 52.72 -3.12
C PRO A 25 -38.09 51.32 -2.60
N ASP A 26 -37.88 50.42 -3.56
CA ASP A 26 -36.96 49.26 -3.56
C ASP A 26 -36.91 48.37 -2.31
N GLY A 27 -37.65 47.26 -2.37
CA GLY A 27 -37.56 46.14 -1.43
C GLY A 27 -37.10 44.88 -2.16
N GLU A 28 -35.87 44.46 -1.82
CA GLU A 28 -35.17 43.27 -2.26
C GLU A 28 -36.02 42.00 -2.22
N ALA A 29 -36.09 41.30 -3.35
CA ALA A 29 -36.42 39.88 -3.33
C ALA A 29 -35.16 39.13 -2.87
N GLN A 30 -35.19 38.64 -1.63
CA GLN A 30 -34.22 37.69 -1.10
C GLN A 30 -34.16 36.45 -2.01
N THR A 31 -33.12 36.37 -2.82
CA THR A 31 -32.79 35.18 -3.60
C THR A 31 -31.45 34.63 -3.16
N GLY A 32 -31.49 33.45 -2.53
CA GLY A 32 -30.50 32.39 -2.72
C GLY A 32 -29.11 32.60 -2.14
N GLU A 33 -28.94 32.35 -0.85
CA GLU A 33 -27.62 32.18 -0.24
C GLU A 33 -27.63 30.92 0.65
N ALA A 34 -27.42 29.73 0.04
CA ALA A 34 -27.39 28.48 0.83
C ALA A 34 -26.49 27.32 0.35
N PRO A 35 -26.01 27.18 -0.91
CA PRO A 35 -25.13 26.04 -1.25
C PRO A 35 -23.62 26.33 -1.20
N GLN A 36 -23.19 27.59 -1.41
CA GLN A 36 -21.77 27.99 -1.44
C GLN A 36 -21.07 27.81 -0.07
N ALA A 37 -21.86 27.88 1.00
CA ALA A 37 -21.39 27.94 2.38
C ALA A 37 -21.05 26.57 2.99
N ALA A 38 -21.28 25.41 2.34
CA ALA A 38 -21.01 24.09 2.93
C ALA A 38 -19.69 23.44 2.47
N VAL A 39 -19.22 23.75 1.25
CA VAL A 39 -17.92 23.27 0.73
C VAL A 39 -16.75 24.05 1.32
N THR A 40 -16.95 25.34 1.58
CA THR A 40 -15.96 26.24 2.17
C THR A 40 -15.57 25.86 3.61
N PRO A 41 -16.50 25.48 4.53
CA PRO A 41 -16.17 25.06 5.88
C PRO A 41 -15.50 23.69 5.96
N LEU A 42 -15.94 22.68 5.22
CA LEU A 42 -15.31 21.36 5.31
C LEU A 42 -13.87 21.42 4.76
N ARG A 43 -13.64 22.15 3.67
CA ARG A 43 -12.27 22.37 3.16
C ARG A 43 -11.41 23.13 4.15
N ALA A 44 -11.91 24.20 4.76
CA ALA A 44 -11.19 24.95 5.79
C ALA A 44 -10.87 24.08 7.02
N LYS A 45 -11.83 23.25 7.47
CA LYS A 45 -11.64 22.27 8.55
C LYS A 45 -10.59 21.22 8.16
N ALA A 46 -10.67 20.64 6.96
CA ALA A 46 -9.71 19.67 6.45
C ALA A 46 -8.30 20.26 6.41
N LEU A 47 -8.15 21.50 5.92
CA LEU A 47 -6.88 22.22 5.87
C LEU A 47 -6.31 22.45 7.28
N GLY A 48 -7.13 22.94 8.21
CA GLY A 48 -6.73 23.15 9.61
C GLY A 48 -6.32 21.85 10.30
N ARG A 49 -7.10 20.78 10.11
CA ARG A 49 -6.85 19.44 10.66
C ARG A 49 -5.57 18.83 10.08
N MET A 50 -5.37 18.94 8.77
CA MET A 50 -4.16 18.47 8.07
C MET A 50 -2.91 19.13 8.64
N ARG A 51 -2.92 20.47 8.77
CA ARG A 51 -1.80 21.24 9.33
C ARG A 51 -1.50 20.86 10.78
N ASN A 52 -2.53 20.79 11.61
CA ASN A 52 -2.37 20.51 13.04
C ASN A 52 -1.94 19.08 13.31
N ALA A 53 -2.52 18.11 12.60
CA ALA A 53 -2.09 16.72 12.71
C ALA A 53 -0.66 16.51 12.21
N ALA A 54 -0.30 17.12 11.07
CA ALA A 54 1.07 17.06 10.56
C ALA A 54 2.08 17.67 11.55
N LYS A 55 1.75 18.84 12.11
CA LYS A 55 2.57 19.50 13.13
C LYS A 55 2.68 18.66 14.40
N TYR A 56 1.58 18.09 14.91
CA TYR A 56 1.62 17.27 16.12
C TYR A 56 2.50 16.03 15.94
N PHE A 57 2.33 15.34 14.81
CA PHE A 57 3.09 14.14 14.48
C PHE A 57 4.59 14.47 14.35
N HIS A 58 4.92 15.55 13.65
CA HIS A 58 6.29 16.02 13.52
C HIS A 58 6.90 16.44 14.87
N ASP A 59 6.24 17.32 15.62
CA ASP A 59 6.84 17.97 16.79
C ASP A 59 6.89 17.07 18.04
N ASN A 60 5.98 16.09 18.15
CA ASN A 60 5.84 15.27 19.37
C ASN A 60 6.15 13.79 19.14
N VAL A 61 5.76 13.26 17.98
CA VAL A 61 5.84 11.81 17.70
C VAL A 61 7.16 11.43 17.06
N ALA A 62 7.72 12.30 16.21
CA ALA A 62 8.96 12.01 15.50
C ALA A 62 10.13 11.77 16.47
N ARG A 63 11.07 10.92 16.04
CA ARG A 63 12.42 10.80 16.61
C ARG A 63 13.42 10.82 15.47
N HIS A 64 14.38 11.72 15.50
CA HIS A 64 15.33 11.95 14.40
C HIS A 64 14.66 12.15 13.01
N GLY A 65 13.43 12.67 12.99
CA GLY A 65 12.62 12.82 11.77
C GLY A 65 11.88 11.56 11.32
N GLY A 66 12.02 10.42 12.00
CA GLY A 66 11.34 9.16 11.68
C GLY A 66 10.35 8.66 12.74
N TYR A 67 9.68 7.55 12.41
CA TYR A 67 8.47 7.07 13.09
C TYR A 67 8.45 5.54 13.26
N ALA A 68 7.66 5.04 14.22
CA ALA A 68 7.35 3.61 14.38
C ALA A 68 5.98 3.26 13.76
N TRP A 69 5.51 2.01 13.86
CA TRP A 69 4.15 1.63 13.41
C TRP A 69 3.07 2.19 14.32
N HIS A 70 3.26 2.09 15.64
CA HIS A 70 2.30 2.58 16.62
C HIS A 70 3.05 3.21 17.80
N HIS A 71 2.44 4.25 18.40
CA HIS A 71 3.00 4.99 19.53
C HIS A 71 1.95 5.12 20.62
N ASN A 72 2.26 4.77 21.87
CA ASN A 72 1.29 4.91 22.96
C ASN A 72 0.93 6.39 23.15
N ALA A 73 -0.36 6.72 23.12
CA ALA A 73 -0.84 8.10 23.09
C ALA A 73 -0.62 8.87 24.41
N SER A 74 -0.39 8.15 25.52
CA SER A 74 -0.06 8.74 26.84
C SER A 74 1.43 8.66 27.17
N ASN A 75 2.20 7.84 26.44
CA ASN A 75 3.64 7.68 26.62
C ASN A 75 4.31 7.44 25.24
N LEU A 76 4.67 8.52 24.54
CA LEU A 76 5.23 8.42 23.18
C LEU A 76 6.59 7.71 23.09
N SER A 77 7.26 7.45 24.23
CA SER A 77 8.48 6.63 24.27
C SER A 77 8.17 5.14 24.19
N GLU A 78 6.93 4.70 24.45
CA GLU A 78 6.49 3.35 24.09
C GLU A 78 6.05 3.34 22.62
N ARG A 79 6.91 2.75 21.78
CA ARG A 79 6.74 2.71 20.33
C ARG A 79 7.16 1.35 19.78
N TRP A 80 6.40 0.88 18.80
CA TRP A 80 6.50 -0.47 18.30
C TRP A 80 6.52 -0.49 16.77
N GLY A 81 7.38 -1.35 16.24
CA GLY A 81 7.27 -1.96 14.92
C GLY A 81 7.25 -3.47 15.12
N ASP A 82 7.92 -4.21 14.24
CA ASP A 82 8.16 -5.66 14.44
C ASP A 82 8.99 -5.94 15.71
N ILE A 83 9.72 -4.93 16.16
CA ILE A 83 10.40 -4.87 17.47
C ILE A 83 9.91 -3.67 18.27
N GLN A 84 10.18 -3.64 19.57
CA GLN A 84 10.11 -2.39 20.31
C GLN A 84 11.25 -1.47 19.86
N LEU A 85 10.94 -0.21 19.57
CA LEU A 85 11.94 0.79 19.20
C LEU A 85 12.25 1.66 20.42
N ASP A 86 13.52 2.02 20.60
CA ASP A 86 13.89 3.08 21.53
C ASP A 86 13.89 4.46 20.85
N GLU A 87 14.30 5.50 21.59
CA GLU A 87 14.27 6.89 21.12
C GLU A 87 15.26 7.16 19.99
N GLU A 88 16.29 6.33 19.84
CA GLU A 88 17.32 6.46 18.81
C GLU A 88 16.99 5.62 17.57
N GLN A 89 15.80 5.00 17.50
CA GLN A 89 15.42 4.10 16.42
C GLN A 89 14.15 4.58 15.70
N ILE A 90 14.12 4.34 14.39
CA ILE A 90 12.97 4.60 13.53
C ILE A 90 12.65 3.36 12.70
N MET A 91 11.38 3.18 12.35
CA MET A 91 10.93 2.12 11.44
C MET A 91 10.87 2.64 10.01
N ILE A 92 11.47 1.89 9.08
CA ILE A 92 11.41 2.16 7.64
C ILE A 92 10.34 1.28 7.00
N GLN A 93 10.19 0.04 7.48
CA GLN A 93 9.14 -0.88 7.12
C GLN A 93 7.76 -0.26 7.27
N SER A 94 6.91 -0.47 6.27
CA SER A 94 5.53 0.03 6.30
C SER A 94 4.68 -0.68 7.36
N PRO A 95 3.76 0.03 8.04
CA PRO A 95 3.50 1.47 7.95
C PRO A 95 4.48 2.30 8.80
N GLY A 96 5.45 2.97 8.17
CA GLY A 96 6.60 3.57 8.87
C GLY A 96 7.00 4.94 8.34
N THR A 97 8.29 5.26 8.49
CA THR A 97 8.85 6.57 8.11
C THR A 97 8.64 6.89 6.63
N SER A 98 8.75 5.88 5.75
CA SER A 98 8.53 6.01 4.30
C SER A 98 7.11 6.49 3.97
N ASP A 99 6.10 5.90 4.61
CA ASP A 99 4.69 6.25 4.39
C ASP A 99 4.36 7.66 4.89
N VAL A 100 4.96 8.05 6.02
CA VAL A 100 4.81 9.40 6.58
C VAL A 100 5.45 10.45 5.69
N ALA A 101 6.64 10.17 5.13
CA ALA A 101 7.31 11.05 4.17
C ALA A 101 6.41 11.31 2.94
N ILE A 102 5.84 10.25 2.38
CA ILE A 102 4.89 10.32 1.26
C ILE A 102 3.66 11.16 1.63
N ALA A 103 3.10 10.96 2.82
CA ALA A 103 1.95 11.71 3.29
C ALA A 103 2.25 13.21 3.50
N PHE A 104 3.43 13.55 4.02
CA PHE A 104 3.88 14.95 4.12
C PHE A 104 4.12 15.59 2.75
N VAL A 105 4.66 14.86 1.78
CA VAL A 105 4.76 15.37 0.40
C VAL A 105 3.38 15.71 -0.14
N GLU A 106 2.41 14.81 0.01
CA GLU A 106 1.04 15.05 -0.45
C GLU A 106 0.39 16.25 0.24
N ALA A 107 0.58 16.38 1.57
CA ALA A 107 0.09 17.54 2.32
C ALA A 107 0.76 18.85 1.87
N ALA A 108 2.09 18.85 1.65
CA ALA A 108 2.83 20.02 1.20
C ALA A 108 2.41 20.47 -0.22
N LEU A 109 2.10 19.53 -1.10
CA LEU A 109 1.57 19.83 -2.44
C LEU A 109 0.13 20.35 -2.38
N ALA A 110 -0.68 19.85 -1.44
CA ALA A 110 -2.05 20.33 -1.24
C ALA A 110 -2.12 21.74 -0.62
N ASP A 111 -1.10 22.13 0.16
CA ASP A 111 -1.04 23.42 0.84
C ASP A 111 0.37 24.07 0.77
N PRO A 112 0.76 24.57 -0.43
CA PRO A 112 2.07 25.18 -0.63
C PRO A 112 2.27 26.48 0.16
N ALA A 113 1.19 27.08 0.69
CA ALA A 113 1.23 28.27 1.53
C ALA A 113 1.73 28.00 2.97
N THR A 114 1.91 26.73 3.35
CA THR A 114 2.46 26.34 4.66
C THR A 114 3.83 25.68 4.49
N PRO A 115 4.94 26.46 4.54
CA PRO A 115 6.28 25.95 4.28
C PRO A 115 6.72 24.81 5.21
N ALA A 116 6.19 24.77 6.45
CA ALA A 116 6.51 23.75 7.43
C ALA A 116 6.20 22.32 6.94
N LEU A 117 5.16 22.12 6.13
CA LEU A 117 4.83 20.78 5.59
C LEU A 117 5.95 20.23 4.70
N LYS A 118 6.62 21.11 3.94
CA LYS A 118 7.79 20.76 3.13
C LYS A 118 9.00 20.44 4.01
N THR A 119 9.17 21.14 5.12
CA THR A 119 10.20 20.83 6.14
C THR A 119 9.97 19.44 6.75
N TYR A 120 8.72 19.10 7.11
CA TYR A 120 8.41 17.79 7.69
C TYR A 120 8.74 16.64 6.72
N ALA A 121 8.44 16.82 5.43
CA ALA A 121 8.84 15.89 4.38
C ALA A 121 10.38 15.78 4.24
N LEU A 122 11.10 16.90 4.30
CA LEU A 122 12.56 16.91 4.27
C LEU A 122 13.15 16.14 5.47
N ASP A 123 12.66 16.38 6.68
CA ASP A 123 13.20 15.76 7.90
C ASP A 123 13.00 14.23 7.87
N THR A 124 11.87 13.75 7.36
CA THR A 124 11.69 12.30 7.11
C THR A 124 12.67 11.74 6.10
N ALA A 125 12.93 12.45 5.00
CA ALA A 125 13.87 11.99 3.98
C ALA A 125 15.32 12.00 4.47
N MET A 126 15.69 12.95 5.35
CA MET A 126 16.99 12.96 6.01
C MET A 126 17.13 11.78 6.98
N ALA A 127 16.06 11.41 7.68
CA ALA A 127 16.01 10.22 8.52
C ALA A 127 16.19 8.93 7.70
N LEU A 128 15.50 8.81 6.56
CA LEU A 128 15.67 7.71 5.61
C LEU A 128 17.10 7.67 5.06
N ARG A 129 17.66 8.82 4.64
CA ARG A 129 19.05 8.90 4.14
C ARG A 129 20.06 8.37 5.15
N HIS A 130 19.87 8.64 6.46
CA HIS A 130 20.74 8.09 7.50
C HIS A 130 20.74 6.56 7.50
N GLY A 131 19.56 5.95 7.36
CA GLY A 131 19.38 4.49 7.35
C GLY A 131 19.76 3.78 6.05
N GLN A 132 20.17 4.50 5.00
CA GLN A 132 20.51 3.88 3.72
C GLN A 132 21.75 2.99 3.87
N VAL A 133 21.67 1.73 3.42
CA VAL A 133 22.77 0.78 3.51
C VAL A 133 23.66 0.79 2.27
N LYS A 134 24.91 0.30 2.42
CA LYS A 134 25.93 0.27 1.35
C LYS A 134 25.52 -0.51 0.10
N SER A 135 24.56 -1.42 0.18
CA SER A 135 24.07 -2.16 -0.98
C SER A 135 23.09 -1.37 -1.83
N GLY A 136 22.51 -0.26 -1.35
CA GLY A 136 21.70 0.65 -2.16
C GLY A 136 20.42 1.15 -1.49
N GLY A 137 19.67 0.26 -0.88
CA GLY A 137 18.37 0.57 -0.28
C GLY A 137 18.43 0.60 1.24
N TRP A 138 17.45 -0.04 1.88
CA TRP A 138 17.23 0.06 3.32
C TRP A 138 16.99 -1.30 3.99
N ARG A 139 17.03 -1.27 5.32
CA ARG A 139 16.63 -2.37 6.22
C ARG A 139 15.32 -1.98 6.91
N LEU A 140 14.70 -2.92 7.63
CA LEU A 140 13.44 -2.72 8.33
C LEU A 140 13.43 -1.44 9.21
N TYR A 141 14.53 -1.13 9.88
CA TYR A 141 14.67 0.02 10.78
C TYR A 141 16.03 0.71 10.60
N ALA A 142 16.15 1.93 11.12
CA ALA A 142 17.42 2.62 11.28
C ALA A 142 17.65 3.01 12.73
N ASP A 143 18.90 2.96 13.13
CA ASP A 143 19.42 3.24 14.47
C ASP A 143 20.41 4.42 14.41
N PHE A 144 20.18 5.41 15.26
CA PHE A 144 20.90 6.69 15.37
C PHE A 144 21.87 6.73 16.54
N LYS A 145 21.97 5.65 17.34
CA LYS A 145 22.92 5.60 18.45
C LYS A 145 24.34 5.93 17.99
N PRO A 146 25.22 6.35 18.90
CA PRO A 146 26.63 6.53 18.57
C PRO A 146 27.31 5.23 18.13
N THR A 147 26.93 4.05 18.62
CA THR A 147 27.59 2.78 18.28
C THR A 147 26.63 1.61 18.03
N PRO A 148 25.66 1.72 17.09
CA PRO A 148 24.74 0.64 16.81
C PRO A 148 25.41 -0.45 15.97
N THR A 149 24.88 -1.67 16.09
CA THR A 149 25.30 -2.84 15.30
C THR A 149 25.28 -2.54 13.79
N LEU A 150 24.30 -1.77 13.32
CA LEU A 150 24.12 -1.41 11.92
C LEU A 150 25.01 -0.23 11.46
N ARG A 151 25.67 0.51 12.38
CA ARG A 151 26.36 1.78 12.05
C ARG A 151 27.31 1.62 10.88
N ALA A 152 28.10 0.55 10.88
CA ALA A 152 29.12 0.29 9.87
C ALA A 152 28.55 -0.12 8.51
N CYS A 153 27.25 -0.40 8.45
CA CYS A 153 26.54 -0.88 7.26
C CYS A 153 25.82 0.25 6.51
N TYR A 154 25.69 1.43 7.12
CA TYR A 154 25.16 2.60 6.43
C TYR A 154 26.11 3.13 5.35
N LEU A 155 25.52 3.74 4.33
CA LEU A 155 26.24 4.31 3.19
C LEU A 155 27.11 5.51 3.60
N ASN A 156 26.67 6.28 4.58
CA ASN A 156 27.34 7.51 5.04
C ASN A 156 28.59 7.27 5.91
N THR A 157 29.06 6.03 6.04
CA THR A 157 30.24 5.68 6.83
C THR A 157 31.31 4.92 6.02
N THR A 158 32.57 5.15 6.37
CA THR A 158 33.73 4.44 5.82
C THR A 158 34.03 3.13 6.55
N ALA A 159 33.38 2.86 7.68
CA ALA A 159 33.63 1.65 8.47
C ALA A 159 33.21 0.36 7.73
N ASN A 160 33.91 -0.75 7.94
CA ASN A 160 33.54 -2.02 7.34
C ASN A 160 32.34 -2.63 8.07
N CYS A 161 31.27 -2.94 7.33
CA CYS A 161 30.10 -3.61 7.88
C CYS A 161 30.48 -5.04 8.29
N GLY A 162 30.54 -5.27 9.60
CA GLY A 162 30.90 -6.57 10.18
C GLY A 162 29.72 -7.36 10.74
N CYS A 163 28.48 -6.85 10.68
CA CYS A 163 27.33 -7.61 11.15
C CYS A 163 26.81 -8.55 10.06
N GLY A 164 26.78 -9.85 10.39
CA GLY A 164 26.33 -10.90 9.48
C GLY A 164 24.90 -10.65 9.00
N GLY A 165 24.70 -10.64 7.68
CA GLY A 165 23.38 -10.46 7.07
C GLY A 165 22.84 -9.01 7.08
N CYS A 166 23.59 -8.01 7.53
CA CYS A 166 23.18 -6.60 7.53
C CYS A 166 23.61 -5.80 6.31
N THR A 167 24.43 -6.38 5.44
CA THR A 167 24.97 -5.74 4.24
C THR A 167 23.95 -5.69 3.11
N THR A 168 22.81 -6.37 3.25
CA THR A 168 21.79 -6.54 2.22
C THR A 168 20.71 -5.48 2.32
N THR A 169 20.31 -4.97 1.16
CA THR A 169 19.10 -4.20 0.97
C THR A 169 17.91 -5.16 1.08
N ALA A 170 16.85 -4.77 1.78
CA ALA A 170 15.62 -5.53 1.90
C ALA A 170 14.52 -4.92 1.03
N TYR A 171 13.95 -5.74 0.15
CA TYR A 171 12.66 -5.46 -0.48
C TYR A 171 11.49 -6.02 0.32
N ASP A 172 11.75 -7.01 1.18
CA ASP A 172 10.78 -7.58 2.13
C ASP A 172 10.02 -6.48 2.87
N ASP A 173 8.72 -6.72 3.11
CA ASP A 173 7.81 -5.75 3.73
C ASP A 173 7.82 -4.35 3.08
N GLN A 174 8.10 -4.29 1.77
CA GLN A 174 8.09 -3.09 0.93
C GLN A 174 9.08 -1.99 1.37
N VAL A 175 10.08 -2.36 2.18
CA VAL A 175 11.02 -1.43 2.82
C VAL A 175 11.68 -0.49 1.82
N THR A 176 12.38 -1.05 0.83
CA THR A 176 13.18 -0.26 -0.10
C THR A 176 12.31 0.42 -1.16
N GLN A 177 11.22 -0.21 -1.58
CA GLN A 177 10.29 0.34 -2.57
C GLN A 177 9.66 1.63 -2.04
N ASN A 178 9.08 1.58 -0.84
CA ASN A 178 8.42 2.74 -0.25
C ASN A 178 9.43 3.81 0.18
N ALA A 179 10.60 3.43 0.70
CA ALA A 179 11.66 4.38 1.01
C ALA A 179 12.17 5.09 -0.26
N LEU A 180 12.34 4.36 -1.37
CA LEU A 180 12.78 4.96 -2.63
C LEU A 180 11.71 5.88 -3.22
N ILE A 181 10.43 5.50 -3.20
CA ILE A 181 9.32 6.38 -3.60
C ILE A 181 9.34 7.66 -2.75
N ALA A 182 9.46 7.54 -1.43
CA ALA A 182 9.56 8.69 -0.53
C ALA A 182 10.72 9.61 -0.91
N MET A 183 11.93 9.05 -1.08
CA MET A 183 13.13 9.82 -1.44
C MET A 183 12.96 10.54 -2.79
N MET A 184 12.45 9.87 -3.82
CA MET A 184 12.22 10.49 -5.14
C MET A 184 11.17 11.60 -5.06
N ARG A 185 10.07 11.38 -4.32
CA ARG A 185 8.99 12.36 -4.18
C ARG A 185 9.41 13.58 -3.36
N VAL A 186 10.22 13.41 -2.31
CA VAL A 186 10.78 14.53 -1.56
C VAL A 186 11.79 15.30 -2.41
N ASP A 187 12.67 14.61 -3.16
CA ASP A 187 13.60 15.24 -4.10
C ASP A 187 12.86 16.14 -5.11
N GLN A 188 11.77 15.63 -5.70
CA GLN A 188 10.89 16.39 -6.60
C GLN A 188 10.23 17.59 -5.90
N LEU A 189 9.69 17.41 -4.69
CA LEU A 189 9.08 18.50 -3.89
C LEU A 189 10.10 19.62 -3.58
N LEU A 190 11.36 19.26 -3.39
CA LEU A 190 12.47 20.18 -3.18
C LEU A 190 12.98 20.81 -4.50
N GLY A 191 12.44 20.42 -5.65
CA GLY A 191 12.92 20.87 -6.95
C GLY A 191 14.34 20.39 -7.26
N PHE A 192 14.73 19.23 -6.73
CA PHE A 192 16.06 18.64 -6.87
C PHE A 192 17.21 19.53 -6.32
N ALA A 193 16.88 20.45 -5.40
CA ALA A 193 17.83 21.42 -4.87
C ALA A 193 18.67 20.91 -3.67
N ASN A 194 18.28 19.79 -3.06
CA ASN A 194 18.98 19.23 -1.91
C ASN A 194 19.90 18.08 -2.37
N ALA A 195 21.19 18.36 -2.49
CA ALA A 195 22.19 17.42 -3.01
C ALA A 195 22.28 16.12 -2.20
N ASP A 196 22.01 16.16 -0.89
CA ASP A 196 22.04 14.97 -0.03
C ASP A 196 20.90 14.01 -0.36
N ILE A 197 19.68 14.54 -0.54
CA ILE A 197 18.51 13.77 -0.95
C ILE A 197 18.68 13.27 -2.39
N SER A 198 19.09 14.16 -3.31
CA SER A 198 19.26 13.80 -4.72
C SER A 198 20.31 12.69 -4.90
N SER A 199 21.43 12.76 -4.17
CA SER A 199 22.50 11.75 -4.25
C SER A 199 22.07 10.42 -3.64
N ALA A 200 21.41 10.42 -2.49
CA ALA A 200 20.90 9.20 -1.85
C ALA A 200 19.85 8.50 -2.74
N SER A 201 18.92 9.28 -3.31
CA SER A 201 17.89 8.81 -4.23
C SER A 201 18.52 8.25 -5.53
N ALA A 202 19.49 8.95 -6.12
CA ALA A 202 20.20 8.50 -7.31
C ALA A 202 20.98 7.20 -7.07
N TYR A 203 21.64 7.09 -5.91
CA TYR A 203 22.36 5.88 -5.53
C TYR A 203 21.40 4.68 -5.40
N ALA A 204 20.29 4.84 -4.68
CA ALA A 204 19.28 3.79 -4.54
C ALA A 204 18.70 3.35 -5.89
N ARG A 205 18.34 4.30 -6.78
CA ARG A 205 17.85 3.96 -8.14
C ARG A 205 18.88 3.18 -8.95
N ALA A 206 20.13 3.61 -8.97
CA ALA A 206 21.18 2.91 -9.72
C ALA A 206 21.40 1.47 -9.22
N ARG A 207 21.25 1.24 -7.91
CA ARG A 207 21.36 -0.09 -7.31
C ARG A 207 20.14 -0.95 -7.61
N MET A 208 18.94 -0.37 -7.52
CA MET A 208 17.68 -1.02 -7.89
C MET A 208 17.67 -1.46 -9.36
N GLU A 209 18.14 -0.61 -10.28
CA GLU A 209 18.27 -0.91 -11.73
C GLU A 209 19.08 -2.21 -11.98
N THR A 210 20.06 -2.50 -11.13
CA THR A 210 20.91 -3.70 -11.24
C THR A 210 20.40 -4.89 -10.44
N SER A 211 19.26 -4.76 -9.75
CA SER A 211 18.67 -5.80 -8.90
C SER A 211 17.49 -6.54 -9.54
N GLN A 212 17.02 -6.10 -10.70
CA GLN A 212 16.07 -6.86 -11.52
C GLN A 212 16.85 -7.92 -12.30
N TYR A 213 16.43 -9.20 -12.23
CA TYR A 213 17.11 -10.26 -12.97
C TYR A 213 17.03 -10.01 -14.48
N PRO A 214 18.17 -9.86 -15.19
CA PRO A 214 18.17 -9.73 -16.64
C PRO A 214 17.46 -10.91 -17.31
N THR A 215 16.68 -10.65 -18.36
CA THR A 215 15.84 -11.62 -19.10
C THR A 215 14.64 -12.16 -18.32
N HIS A 216 14.83 -12.53 -17.05
CA HIS A 216 13.77 -13.07 -16.20
C HIS A 216 12.77 -12.01 -15.73
N GLY A 217 13.21 -10.78 -15.44
CA GLY A 217 12.34 -9.64 -15.11
C GLY A 217 11.83 -9.57 -13.66
N GLY A 218 12.09 -10.58 -12.82
CA GLY A 218 11.73 -10.58 -11.41
C GLY A 218 12.76 -9.87 -10.52
N PHE A 219 12.48 -9.79 -9.22
CA PHE A 219 13.38 -9.24 -8.21
C PHE A 219 13.59 -10.23 -7.06
N PRO A 220 14.78 -10.24 -6.41
CA PRO A 220 15.00 -10.97 -5.17
C PRO A 220 14.17 -10.39 -4.01
N GLN A 221 14.08 -11.10 -2.88
CA GLN A 221 13.62 -10.50 -1.62
C GLN A 221 14.64 -9.49 -1.05
N GLY A 222 15.92 -9.69 -1.30
CA GLY A 222 16.98 -8.77 -0.90
C GLY A 222 18.24 -8.90 -1.76
N PHE A 223 19.07 -7.87 -1.77
CA PHE A 223 20.29 -7.88 -2.59
C PHE A 223 21.45 -7.12 -1.93
N SER A 224 22.68 -7.55 -2.22
CA SER A 224 23.91 -6.87 -1.79
C SER A 224 24.72 -6.32 -2.98
N ALA A 225 24.48 -6.85 -4.17
CA ALA A 225 25.22 -6.58 -5.40
C ALA A 225 24.27 -6.70 -6.61
N PRO A 226 24.72 -6.31 -7.83
CA PRO A 226 24.00 -6.63 -9.06
C PRO A 226 23.65 -8.12 -9.13
N VAL A 227 22.41 -8.42 -9.51
CA VAL A 227 21.95 -9.80 -9.62
C VAL A 227 22.38 -10.43 -10.95
N ALA A 228 22.67 -11.73 -10.93
CA ALA A 228 23.00 -12.47 -12.15
C ALA A 228 21.78 -12.65 -13.06
N ALA A 229 22.02 -12.81 -14.36
CA ALA A 229 20.96 -13.16 -15.31
C ALA A 229 20.31 -14.51 -14.95
N ARG A 230 18.98 -14.57 -15.09
CA ARG A 230 18.18 -15.79 -14.92
C ARG A 230 17.39 -16.05 -16.21
N PRO A 231 17.12 -17.32 -16.58
CA PRO A 231 16.32 -17.63 -17.76
C PRO A 231 14.85 -17.20 -17.56
N ALA A 232 14.18 -16.81 -18.65
CA ALA A 232 12.75 -16.48 -18.65
C ALA A 232 11.89 -17.76 -18.76
N LEU A 233 11.90 -18.58 -17.70
CA LEU A 233 11.07 -19.79 -17.62
C LEU A 233 9.64 -19.44 -17.19
N SER A 234 8.68 -20.28 -17.59
CA SER A 234 7.32 -20.26 -17.04
C SER A 234 7.24 -21.13 -15.79
N ALA A 235 6.31 -20.81 -14.91
CA ALA A 235 6.10 -21.56 -13.69
C ALA A 235 5.67 -22.99 -13.98
N SER A 236 6.10 -23.92 -13.13
CA SER A 236 5.77 -25.34 -13.27
C SER A 236 5.60 -26.01 -11.90
N TYR A 237 4.86 -27.12 -11.89
CA TYR A 237 4.74 -27.96 -10.71
C TYR A 237 6.08 -28.67 -10.43
N PRO A 238 6.54 -28.69 -9.16
CA PRO A 238 7.66 -29.52 -8.75
C PRO A 238 7.44 -30.98 -9.15
N PRO A 239 8.44 -31.71 -9.70
CA PRO A 239 8.31 -33.11 -10.11
C PRO A 239 7.92 -34.08 -8.97
N SER A 240 8.04 -33.64 -7.72
CA SER A 240 7.71 -34.41 -6.52
C SER A 240 6.22 -34.37 -6.15
N ILE A 241 5.40 -33.54 -6.81
CA ILE A 241 3.95 -33.55 -6.63
C ILE A 241 3.40 -34.92 -7.08
N GLY A 242 2.48 -35.50 -6.30
CA GLY A 242 1.92 -36.83 -6.56
C GLY A 242 2.82 -38.03 -6.21
N THR A 243 4.05 -37.82 -5.74
CA THR A 243 4.92 -38.90 -5.26
C THR A 243 4.48 -39.42 -3.88
N SER A 244 4.78 -40.68 -3.56
CA SER A 244 4.40 -41.33 -2.29
C SER A 244 5.03 -40.71 -1.03
N CYS A 245 6.09 -39.92 -1.21
CA CYS A 245 6.75 -39.09 -0.19
C CYS A 245 6.17 -37.66 -0.10
N GLY A 246 5.36 -37.23 -1.08
CA GLY A 246 4.71 -35.92 -1.16
C GLY A 246 5.66 -34.72 -1.24
N LEU A 247 5.09 -33.50 -1.30
CA LEU A 247 5.84 -32.22 -1.20
C LEU A 247 6.72 -32.16 0.06
N ALA A 248 6.33 -32.87 1.11
CA ALA A 248 6.94 -32.86 2.43
C ALA A 248 8.29 -33.55 2.56
N GLN A 249 8.44 -34.74 1.97
CA GLN A 249 9.68 -35.53 2.06
C GLN A 249 10.52 -35.44 0.79
N CYS A 250 9.89 -35.26 -0.39
CA CYS A 250 10.61 -35.23 -1.67
C CYS A 250 10.95 -33.83 -2.17
N HIS A 251 10.43 -32.78 -1.53
CA HIS A 251 10.84 -31.39 -1.76
C HIS A 251 11.40 -30.78 -0.47
N ALA A 252 12.31 -31.51 0.20
CA ALA A 252 12.97 -31.03 1.40
C ALA A 252 13.67 -29.69 1.13
N ASN A 253 13.71 -28.80 2.13
CA ASN A 253 14.37 -27.50 2.11
C ASN A 253 15.91 -27.64 2.00
N ALA A 254 16.39 -28.16 0.87
CA ALA A 254 17.78 -28.46 0.57
C ALA A 254 18.19 -27.66 -0.67
N TYR A 255 18.20 -26.34 -0.52
CA TYR A 255 18.64 -25.43 -1.57
C TYR A 255 20.09 -25.02 -1.34
N THR A 256 20.83 -24.83 -2.42
CA THR A 256 22.21 -24.32 -2.39
C THR A 256 22.27 -22.80 -2.26
N THR A 257 21.12 -22.12 -2.42
CA THR A 257 20.94 -20.68 -2.27
C THR A 257 19.87 -20.38 -1.25
N GLU A 258 20.01 -19.23 -0.60
CA GLU A 258 19.05 -18.72 0.36
C GLU A 258 17.80 -18.22 -0.34
N TYR A 259 16.63 -18.36 0.29
CA TYR A 259 15.36 -18.01 -0.35
C TYR A 259 15.25 -16.51 -0.68
N TRP A 260 15.96 -15.65 0.05
CA TRP A 260 15.95 -14.21 -0.23
C TRP A 260 16.69 -13.83 -1.52
N ASP A 261 17.46 -14.75 -2.10
CA ASP A 261 18.15 -14.57 -3.38
C ASP A 261 17.25 -14.88 -4.58
N ASP A 262 15.98 -15.22 -4.38
CA ASP A 262 15.05 -15.70 -5.42
C ASP A 262 13.93 -14.72 -5.81
N PRO A 263 13.34 -14.87 -7.01
CA PRO A 263 12.13 -14.17 -7.42
C PRO A 263 11.04 -14.28 -6.37
N THR A 264 10.74 -13.16 -5.71
CA THR A 264 9.88 -13.12 -4.52
C THR A 264 8.67 -12.21 -4.74
N LEU A 265 7.49 -12.70 -4.35
CA LEU A 265 6.20 -12.01 -4.34
C LEU A 265 5.62 -11.84 -2.92
N ASN A 266 6.13 -12.59 -1.94
CA ASN A 266 5.80 -12.52 -0.50
C ASN A 266 5.73 -11.08 0.03
N ASP A 267 4.74 -10.75 0.86
CA ASP A 267 4.55 -9.42 1.49
C ASP A 267 4.19 -8.27 0.53
N ASN A 268 3.39 -8.60 -0.48
CA ASN A 268 2.81 -7.66 -1.46
C ASN A 268 3.87 -6.94 -2.32
N LEU A 269 4.92 -7.64 -2.73
CA LEU A 269 5.99 -7.01 -3.50
C LEU A 269 5.59 -6.72 -4.95
N ALA A 270 4.57 -7.39 -5.50
CA ALA A 270 4.19 -7.18 -6.88
C ALA A 270 3.69 -5.75 -7.10
N THR A 271 2.75 -5.27 -6.26
CA THR A 271 2.27 -3.89 -6.35
C THR A 271 3.37 -2.89 -5.98
N ALA A 272 4.17 -3.18 -4.96
CA ALA A 272 5.25 -2.29 -4.51
C ALA A 272 6.31 -2.06 -5.60
N PHE A 273 6.72 -3.09 -6.34
CA PHE A 273 7.64 -2.94 -7.47
C PHE A 273 7.03 -2.16 -8.63
N VAL A 274 5.75 -2.42 -8.97
CA VAL A 274 5.04 -1.68 -10.02
C VAL A 274 4.98 -0.18 -9.68
N GLU A 275 4.61 0.16 -8.45
CA GLU A 275 4.52 1.56 -8.01
C GLU A 275 5.89 2.24 -7.92
N MET A 276 6.93 1.55 -7.42
CA MET A 276 8.28 2.08 -7.38
C MET A 276 8.79 2.43 -8.79
N LEU A 277 8.60 1.53 -9.76
CA LEU A 277 9.00 1.75 -11.16
C LEU A 277 8.14 2.83 -11.84
N TYR A 278 6.85 2.89 -11.53
CA TYR A 278 5.96 3.96 -11.99
C TYR A 278 6.45 5.33 -11.51
N TRP A 279 6.68 5.51 -10.21
CA TRP A 279 7.16 6.78 -9.67
C TRP A 279 8.55 7.15 -10.19
N ALA A 280 9.44 6.18 -10.38
CA ALA A 280 10.74 6.44 -11.00
C ALA A 280 10.60 6.96 -12.44
N GLN A 281 9.68 6.38 -13.22
CA GLN A 281 9.36 6.88 -14.58
C GLN A 281 8.81 8.31 -14.55
N GLU A 282 7.81 8.57 -13.69
CA GLU A 282 7.12 9.86 -13.64
C GLU A 282 8.05 11.00 -13.20
N ILE A 283 8.95 10.73 -12.24
CA ILE A 283 9.82 11.76 -11.66
C ILE A 283 11.08 11.99 -12.52
N TYR A 284 11.53 10.99 -13.27
CA TYR A 284 12.76 11.07 -14.08
C TYR A 284 12.49 10.80 -15.57
N PRO A 285 11.93 11.78 -16.32
CA PRO A 285 11.61 11.62 -17.74
C PRO A 285 12.78 11.19 -18.63
N ALA A 286 14.01 11.61 -18.31
CA ALA A 286 15.22 11.22 -19.04
C ALA A 286 15.54 9.71 -18.95
N ARG A 287 15.00 9.03 -17.95
CA ARG A 287 15.12 7.57 -17.72
C ARG A 287 13.80 6.84 -17.96
N ALA A 288 12.78 7.51 -18.49
CA ALA A 288 11.43 6.95 -18.62
C ALA A 288 11.41 5.64 -19.42
N ALA A 289 12.15 5.56 -20.52
CA ALA A 289 12.26 4.34 -21.32
C ALA A 289 12.89 3.17 -20.55
N THR A 290 13.87 3.43 -19.68
CA THR A 290 14.48 2.42 -18.82
C THR A 290 13.45 1.87 -17.84
N TYR A 291 12.75 2.73 -17.10
CA TYR A 291 11.77 2.29 -16.12
C TYR A 291 10.52 1.67 -16.74
N GLN A 292 10.10 2.13 -17.93
CA GLN A 292 9.07 1.46 -18.73
C GLN A 292 9.51 0.04 -19.10
N SER A 293 10.73 -0.13 -19.62
CA SER A 293 11.27 -1.46 -19.97
C SER A 293 11.34 -2.40 -18.77
N MET A 294 11.85 -1.91 -17.62
CA MET A 294 11.89 -2.67 -16.37
C MET A 294 10.48 -3.08 -15.91
N ARG A 295 9.50 -2.17 -16.00
CA ARG A 295 8.12 -2.44 -15.62
C ARG A 295 7.47 -3.47 -16.56
N SER A 296 7.71 -3.37 -17.87
CA SER A 296 7.26 -4.37 -18.84
C SER A 296 7.88 -5.74 -18.55
N ALA A 297 9.18 -5.80 -18.27
CA ALA A 297 9.87 -7.04 -17.90
C ALA A 297 9.34 -7.64 -16.58
N PHE A 298 8.96 -6.80 -15.61
CA PHE A 298 8.31 -7.26 -14.39
C PHE A 298 6.91 -7.81 -14.65
N GLY A 299 6.11 -7.17 -15.49
CA GLY A 299 4.81 -7.72 -15.92
C GLY A 299 4.94 -9.05 -16.66
N ASP A 300 5.96 -9.18 -17.52
CA ASP A 300 6.33 -10.44 -18.19
C ASP A 300 6.67 -11.54 -17.17
N PHE A 301 7.42 -11.20 -16.12
CA PHE A 301 7.71 -12.11 -15.01
C PHE A 301 6.42 -12.55 -14.31
N LEU A 302 5.55 -11.61 -13.91
CA LEU A 302 4.31 -11.92 -13.21
C LEU A 302 3.43 -12.89 -14.03
N ARG A 303 3.31 -12.68 -15.34
CA ARG A 303 2.56 -13.59 -16.22
C ARG A 303 3.21 -14.97 -16.32
N ARG A 304 4.54 -15.05 -16.44
CA ARG A 304 5.26 -16.33 -16.43
C ARG A 304 5.21 -17.03 -15.07
N ALA A 305 5.10 -16.29 -13.98
CA ALA A 305 4.99 -16.83 -12.63
C ALA A 305 3.59 -17.44 -12.34
N GLN A 306 2.58 -17.16 -13.18
CA GLN A 306 1.28 -17.79 -13.03
C GLN A 306 1.43 -19.30 -13.22
N MET A 307 1.04 -20.06 -12.20
CA MET A 307 1.07 -21.52 -12.24
C MET A 307 0.19 -22.04 -13.39
N PRO A 308 0.55 -23.17 -14.02
CA PRO A 308 -0.29 -23.74 -15.06
C PRO A 308 -1.58 -24.33 -14.46
N GLN A 309 -2.55 -24.63 -15.33
CA GLN A 309 -3.71 -25.44 -14.94
C GLN A 309 -3.27 -26.71 -14.20
N PRO A 310 -4.00 -27.15 -13.16
CA PRO A 310 -5.34 -26.70 -12.78
C PRO A 310 -5.42 -25.51 -11.80
N GLN A 311 -4.29 -24.95 -11.34
CA GLN A 311 -4.27 -23.91 -10.30
C GLN A 311 -3.62 -22.59 -10.77
N PRO A 312 -4.24 -21.83 -11.70
CA PRO A 312 -3.64 -20.65 -12.33
C PRO A 312 -3.55 -19.40 -11.43
N ALA A 313 -2.80 -19.49 -10.34
CA ALA A 313 -2.50 -18.44 -9.38
C ALA A 313 -0.98 -18.35 -9.12
N TRP A 314 -0.55 -17.74 -8.02
CA TRP A 314 0.87 -17.49 -7.73
C TRP A 314 1.30 -18.05 -6.39
N ALA A 315 2.60 -18.34 -6.26
CA ALA A 315 3.26 -18.69 -5.01
C ALA A 315 3.96 -17.47 -4.40
N GLN A 316 4.39 -17.60 -3.15
CA GLN A 316 5.14 -16.54 -2.47
C GLN A 316 6.54 -16.31 -3.09
N GLN A 317 7.19 -17.37 -3.58
CA GLN A 317 8.52 -17.31 -4.20
C GLN A 317 8.77 -18.54 -5.10
N TYR A 318 9.71 -18.38 -6.03
CA TYR A 318 10.05 -19.38 -7.03
C TYR A 318 11.55 -19.65 -7.07
N ASP A 319 11.95 -20.90 -7.28
CA ASP A 319 13.36 -21.24 -7.48
C ASP A 319 13.89 -20.86 -8.88
N SER A 320 15.13 -21.27 -9.19
CA SER A 320 15.76 -21.01 -10.49
C SER A 320 15.08 -21.70 -11.68
N GLN A 321 14.20 -22.66 -11.43
CA GLN A 321 13.43 -23.43 -12.39
C GLN A 321 11.99 -22.92 -12.50
N MET A 322 11.66 -21.81 -11.82
CA MET A 322 10.30 -21.27 -11.72
C MET A 322 9.32 -22.26 -11.06
N GLN A 323 9.78 -23.03 -10.07
CA GLN A 323 8.91 -23.88 -9.26
C GLN A 323 8.69 -23.22 -7.89
N PRO A 324 7.45 -23.27 -7.34
CA PRO A 324 7.22 -22.82 -5.96
C PRO A 324 8.20 -23.46 -4.99
N ARG A 325 8.84 -22.65 -4.15
CA ARG A 325 9.87 -23.11 -3.21
C ARG A 325 9.61 -22.72 -1.77
N TRP A 326 10.29 -23.40 -0.84
CA TRP A 326 10.28 -23.01 0.56
C TRP A 326 10.94 -21.64 0.76
N ALA A 327 10.39 -20.86 1.69
CA ALA A 327 11.08 -19.76 2.35
C ALA A 327 11.47 -20.17 3.78
N ARG A 328 10.81 -19.60 4.81
CA ARG A 328 11.00 -20.03 6.20
C ARG A 328 10.45 -21.44 6.41
N SER A 329 10.80 -22.06 7.53
CA SER A 329 10.42 -23.46 7.83
C SER A 329 8.91 -23.74 7.89
N TRP A 330 8.07 -22.70 7.90
CA TRP A 330 6.60 -22.77 7.88
C TRP A 330 5.97 -22.25 6.58
N GLU A 331 6.78 -21.83 5.59
CA GLU A 331 6.33 -21.24 4.33
C GLU A 331 6.62 -22.20 3.19
N ALA A 332 5.78 -23.23 3.10
CA ALA A 332 5.92 -24.32 2.15
C ALA A 332 5.56 -23.90 0.71
N PRO A 333 6.07 -24.61 -0.31
CA PRO A 333 5.59 -24.51 -1.69
C PRO A 333 4.07 -24.69 -1.77
N ALA A 334 3.37 -23.67 -2.25
CA ALA A 334 1.92 -23.63 -2.31
C ALA A 334 1.45 -22.58 -3.31
N ILE A 335 0.19 -22.64 -3.71
CA ILE A 335 -0.50 -21.43 -4.14
C ILE A 335 -0.68 -20.53 -2.91
N ALA A 336 -0.36 -19.25 -3.06
CA ALA A 336 -0.36 -18.26 -2.00
C ALA A 336 -1.52 -17.28 -2.19
N GLY A 337 -2.53 -17.33 -1.32
CA GLY A 337 -3.77 -16.58 -1.50
C GLY A 337 -3.62 -15.06 -1.39
N GLN A 338 -2.78 -14.56 -0.48
CA GLN A 338 -2.51 -13.13 -0.34
C GLN A 338 -1.73 -12.60 -1.55
N GLU A 339 -0.63 -13.26 -1.88
CA GLU A 339 0.30 -12.85 -2.92
C GLU A 339 -0.34 -12.97 -4.31
N SER A 340 -1.21 -13.96 -4.52
CA SER A 340 -2.00 -14.04 -5.76
C SER A 340 -2.92 -12.83 -5.94
N GLN A 341 -3.54 -12.34 -4.86
CA GLN A 341 -4.37 -11.14 -4.92
C GLN A 341 -3.55 -9.88 -5.20
N ASP A 342 -2.38 -9.76 -4.59
CA ASP A 342 -1.44 -8.66 -4.87
C ASP A 342 -0.97 -8.65 -6.32
N VAL A 343 -0.60 -9.82 -6.86
CA VAL A 343 -0.20 -9.95 -8.27
C VAL A 343 -1.34 -9.56 -9.20
N MET A 344 -2.59 -9.93 -8.89
CA MET A 344 -3.73 -9.49 -9.69
C MET A 344 -3.88 -7.97 -9.68
N TRP A 345 -3.74 -7.31 -8.53
CA TRP A 345 -3.73 -5.84 -8.47
C TRP A 345 -2.58 -5.23 -9.28
N ALA A 346 -1.37 -5.80 -9.18
CA ALA A 346 -0.21 -5.36 -9.93
C ALA A 346 -0.42 -5.48 -11.45
N LEU A 347 -0.98 -6.60 -11.92
CA LEU A 347 -1.30 -6.81 -13.34
C LEU A 347 -2.40 -5.87 -13.84
N LEU A 348 -3.46 -5.65 -13.05
CA LEU A 348 -4.50 -4.66 -13.41
C LEU A 348 -3.91 -3.23 -13.46
N ARG A 349 -3.02 -2.88 -12.53
CA ARG A 349 -2.30 -1.61 -12.55
C ARG A 349 -1.38 -1.49 -13.78
N LEU A 350 -0.69 -2.55 -14.17
CA LEU A 350 0.11 -2.57 -15.40
C LEU A 350 -0.75 -2.39 -16.65
N TYR A 351 -1.90 -3.06 -16.72
CA TYR A 351 -2.85 -2.88 -17.82
C TYR A 351 -3.43 -1.46 -17.87
N GLN A 352 -3.70 -0.86 -16.72
CA GLN A 352 -4.14 0.53 -16.63
C GLN A 352 -3.07 1.50 -17.15
N LEU A 353 -1.80 1.24 -16.86
CA LEU A 353 -0.67 2.05 -17.33
C LEU A 353 -0.35 1.84 -18.82
N ASP A 354 -0.60 0.64 -19.35
CA ASP A 354 -0.41 0.29 -20.75
C ASP A 354 -1.49 -0.71 -21.25
N PRO A 355 -2.63 -0.20 -21.75
CA PRO A 355 -3.71 -1.04 -22.25
C PRO A 355 -3.36 -1.84 -23.52
N SER A 356 -2.22 -1.57 -24.16
CA SER A 356 -1.76 -2.31 -25.34
C SER A 356 -1.28 -3.73 -25.02
N VAL A 357 -1.16 -4.07 -23.72
CA VAL A 357 -0.77 -5.39 -23.22
C VAL A 357 -1.97 -6.09 -22.54
N PRO A 358 -2.97 -6.56 -23.30
CA PRO A 358 -4.18 -7.19 -22.75
C PRO A 358 -3.87 -8.47 -21.95
N ALA A 359 -2.74 -9.13 -22.24
CA ALA A 359 -2.27 -10.31 -21.51
C ALA A 359 -2.15 -10.08 -19.99
N ASN A 360 -1.95 -8.85 -19.53
CA ASN A 360 -2.01 -8.51 -18.10
C ASN A 360 -3.39 -8.81 -17.51
N ARG A 361 -4.43 -8.31 -18.17
CA ARG A 361 -5.83 -8.49 -17.75
C ARG A 361 -6.28 -9.94 -17.95
N ASP A 362 -5.83 -10.61 -19.01
CA ASP A 362 -6.18 -12.01 -19.29
C ASP A 362 -5.64 -12.99 -18.22
N ALA A 363 -4.42 -12.75 -17.72
CA ALA A 363 -3.87 -13.51 -16.60
C ALA A 363 -4.73 -13.36 -15.33
N VAL A 364 -5.22 -12.15 -15.05
CA VAL A 364 -6.14 -11.89 -13.92
C VAL A 364 -7.48 -12.60 -14.12
N ALA A 365 -8.02 -12.63 -15.33
CA ALA A 365 -9.26 -13.37 -15.63
C ALA A 365 -9.14 -14.85 -15.27
N THR A 366 -8.01 -15.46 -15.65
CA THR A 366 -7.71 -16.87 -15.42
C THR A 366 -7.53 -17.17 -13.93
N ALA A 367 -6.83 -16.29 -13.19
CA ALA A 367 -6.63 -16.44 -11.75
C ALA A 367 -7.92 -16.23 -10.95
N LEU A 368 -8.74 -15.22 -11.28
CA LEU A 368 -10.02 -15.01 -10.64
C LEU A 368 -10.93 -16.23 -10.77
N ALA A 369 -11.01 -16.81 -11.98
CA ALA A 369 -11.83 -18.00 -12.22
C ALA A 369 -11.42 -19.20 -11.36
N TYR A 370 -10.13 -19.34 -11.03
CA TYR A 370 -9.65 -20.38 -10.11
C TYR A 370 -9.85 -19.99 -8.64
N LEU A 371 -9.45 -18.78 -8.25
CA LEU A 371 -9.49 -18.35 -6.85
C LEU A 371 -10.92 -18.28 -6.29
N GLU A 372 -11.91 -17.96 -7.14
CA GLU A 372 -13.33 -18.02 -6.77
C GLU A 372 -13.82 -19.47 -6.50
N THR A 373 -13.12 -20.50 -6.99
CA THR A 373 -13.47 -21.90 -6.71
C THR A 373 -12.91 -22.42 -5.39
N VAL A 374 -11.83 -21.80 -4.90
CA VAL A 374 -11.13 -22.15 -3.64
C VAL A 374 -11.45 -21.18 -2.51
N ASP A 375 -12.29 -20.16 -2.77
CA ASP A 375 -12.86 -19.30 -1.74
C ASP A 375 -13.73 -20.15 -0.80
N PHE A 376 -13.35 -20.18 0.47
CA PHE A 376 -13.98 -21.00 1.49
C PHE A 376 -14.94 -20.21 2.38
N ALA A 377 -15.00 -18.89 2.23
CA ALA A 377 -15.66 -18.00 3.19
C ALA A 377 -16.51 -16.90 2.53
N ASN A 378 -17.06 -17.15 1.33
CA ASN A 378 -17.99 -16.26 0.63
C ASN A 378 -17.45 -14.82 0.52
N ASP A 379 -16.29 -14.66 -0.11
CA ASP A 379 -15.58 -13.41 -0.34
C ASP A 379 -15.10 -12.70 0.94
N THR A 380 -15.07 -13.37 2.09
CA THR A 380 -14.54 -12.77 3.33
C THR A 380 -13.10 -13.16 3.62
N LEU A 381 -12.73 -14.42 3.41
CA LEU A 381 -11.41 -14.96 3.71
C LEU A 381 -10.93 -15.91 2.62
N ILE A 382 -9.62 -15.94 2.39
CA ILE A 382 -8.94 -16.95 1.58
C ILE A 382 -7.76 -17.53 2.34
N HIS A 383 -7.45 -18.80 2.11
CA HIS A 383 -6.32 -19.45 2.74
C HIS A 383 -5.02 -18.80 2.29
N ARG A 384 -4.10 -18.59 3.23
CA ARG A 384 -2.76 -18.10 2.89
C ARG A 384 -2.02 -19.10 2.00
N TYR A 385 -2.16 -20.39 2.30
CA TYR A 385 -1.56 -21.48 1.53
C TYR A 385 -2.60 -22.49 1.11
N ILE A 386 -2.64 -22.79 -0.19
CA ILE A 386 -3.46 -23.81 -0.83
C ILE A 386 -2.53 -24.85 -1.44
N GLU A 387 -2.76 -26.12 -1.16
CA GLU A 387 -1.90 -27.23 -1.60
C GLU A 387 -1.72 -27.28 -3.12
N LEU A 388 -0.49 -27.52 -3.59
CA LEU A 388 -0.24 -27.74 -5.01
C LEU A 388 -0.78 -29.12 -5.43
N ASP A 389 -1.58 -29.13 -6.49
CA ASP A 389 -2.15 -30.33 -7.10
C ASP A 389 -2.13 -30.17 -8.62
N ASP A 390 -1.42 -31.07 -9.31
CA ASP A 390 -1.26 -31.08 -10.75
C ASP A 390 -2.33 -31.92 -11.48
N THR A 391 -3.22 -32.59 -10.73
CA THR A 391 -4.28 -33.46 -11.25
C THR A 391 -5.67 -32.85 -11.16
N ALA A 392 -5.95 -32.05 -10.14
CA ALA A 392 -7.21 -31.36 -9.93
C ALA A 392 -7.00 -30.04 -9.17
N PRO A 393 -7.91 -29.06 -9.26
CA PRO A 393 -7.85 -27.90 -8.37
C PRO A 393 -8.16 -28.36 -6.94
N SER A 394 -7.15 -28.46 -6.08
CA SER A 394 -7.36 -28.68 -4.65
C SER A 394 -7.87 -27.37 -4.01
N ASN A 395 -8.90 -27.49 -3.17
CA ASN A 395 -9.36 -26.41 -2.30
C ASN A 395 -8.80 -26.55 -0.88
N LEU A 396 -7.81 -27.43 -0.70
CA LEU A 396 -7.31 -27.79 0.62
C LEU A 396 -6.30 -26.73 1.08
N GLY A 397 -6.79 -25.81 1.90
CA GLY A 397 -5.94 -24.95 2.71
C GLY A 397 -5.16 -25.76 3.74
N PHE A 398 -3.97 -25.29 4.10
CA PHE A 398 -3.17 -25.95 5.12
C PHE A 398 -2.41 -25.00 6.02
N TYR A 399 -2.01 -25.53 7.18
CA TYR A 399 -1.17 -24.84 8.15
C TYR A 399 0.01 -25.73 8.57
N THR A 400 1.15 -25.10 8.85
CA THR A 400 2.30 -25.84 9.40
C THR A 400 2.29 -25.81 10.92
N VAL A 401 2.50 -26.95 11.58
CA VAL A 401 2.35 -27.02 13.04
C VAL A 401 3.64 -26.85 13.87
N LYS A 402 4.87 -26.88 13.31
CA LYS A 402 6.08 -26.63 14.12
C LYS A 402 7.22 -25.97 13.34
N ALA A 403 7.97 -25.12 14.03
CA ALA A 403 9.28 -24.66 13.56
C ALA A 403 10.23 -25.88 13.45
N GLY A 404 10.86 -26.04 12.29
CA GLY A 404 11.89 -27.07 12.07
C GLY A 404 11.40 -28.50 11.80
N GLY A 405 10.11 -28.75 11.51
CA GLY A 405 9.68 -30.09 11.11
C GLY A 405 8.23 -30.20 10.67
N TYR A 406 8.03 -30.79 9.48
CA TYR A 406 6.74 -31.24 8.94
C TYR A 406 6.10 -32.23 9.94
N PRO A 407 4.88 -31.94 10.42
CA PRO A 407 3.73 -32.16 9.55
C PRO A 407 3.02 -30.86 9.18
N VAL A 408 2.83 -30.61 7.89
CA VAL A 408 1.67 -29.84 7.44
C VAL A 408 0.44 -30.61 7.89
N ARG A 409 -0.46 -29.97 8.61
CA ARG A 409 -1.79 -30.52 8.84
C ARG A 409 -2.77 -29.71 8.03
N PHE A 410 -3.42 -30.38 7.09
CA PHE A 410 -4.70 -29.95 6.56
C PHE A 410 -5.67 -29.94 7.75
N SER A 411 -6.03 -28.75 8.20
CA SER A 411 -6.91 -28.52 9.36
C SER A 411 -7.99 -27.56 8.91
N SER A 412 -9.17 -27.65 9.53
CA SER A 412 -10.26 -26.69 9.35
C SER A 412 -10.12 -25.45 10.25
N ALA A 413 -9.08 -25.38 11.08
CA ALA A 413 -8.84 -24.26 11.98
C ALA A 413 -7.34 -23.91 12.09
N PRO A 414 -6.99 -22.61 12.14
CA PRO A 414 -5.61 -22.14 12.19
C PRO A 414 -4.94 -22.43 13.54
N PRO A 415 -3.60 -22.59 13.58
CA PRO A 415 -2.84 -22.75 14.82
C PRO A 415 -2.97 -21.54 15.74
N THR A 416 -3.17 -21.77 17.04
CA THR A 416 -3.35 -20.71 18.05
C THR A 416 -2.05 -20.20 18.69
N TYR A 417 -0.91 -20.84 18.39
CA TYR A 417 0.39 -20.55 19.01
C TYR A 417 1.38 -19.85 18.08
N GLN A 418 0.96 -19.48 16.87
CA GLN A 418 1.80 -18.74 15.93
C GLN A 418 1.20 -17.37 15.61
N ASN A 419 2.08 -16.38 15.64
CA ASN A 419 1.83 -14.97 15.39
C ASN A 419 1.73 -14.68 13.88
N TYR A 420 1.07 -15.57 13.14
CA TYR A 420 1.08 -15.65 11.69
C TYR A 420 -0.34 -15.74 11.16
N ALA A 421 -0.71 -14.85 10.24
CA ALA A 421 -2.01 -14.89 9.59
C ALA A 421 -2.01 -16.04 8.58
N TRP A 422 -2.85 -17.03 8.83
CA TRP A 422 -3.00 -18.22 7.98
C TRP A 422 -4.22 -18.15 7.04
N GLU A 423 -5.11 -17.22 7.34
CA GLU A 423 -6.24 -16.82 6.51
C GLU A 423 -6.14 -15.31 6.36
N VAL A 424 -6.42 -14.81 5.17
CA VAL A 424 -6.31 -13.40 4.84
C VAL A 424 -7.63 -12.88 4.28
N PRO A 425 -7.96 -11.59 4.44
CA PRO A 425 -9.15 -11.02 3.83
C PRO A 425 -9.19 -11.28 2.32
N SER A 426 -10.34 -11.74 1.83
CA SER A 426 -10.56 -11.83 0.39
C SER A 426 -10.85 -10.43 -0.19
N GLN A 427 -10.25 -10.18 -1.33
CA GLN A 427 -10.38 -8.99 -2.17
C GLN A 427 -10.91 -9.36 -3.56
N LEU A 428 -11.34 -10.61 -3.76
CA LEU A 428 -11.76 -11.12 -5.07
C LEU A 428 -12.91 -10.31 -5.66
N ALA A 429 -13.89 -9.91 -4.84
CA ALA A 429 -14.98 -9.02 -5.27
C ALA A 429 -14.47 -7.64 -5.78
N ALA A 430 -13.49 -7.05 -5.08
CA ALA A 430 -12.90 -5.76 -5.49
C ALA A 430 -12.04 -5.90 -6.76
N LEU A 431 -11.26 -6.98 -6.86
CA LEU A 431 -10.49 -7.33 -8.04
C LEU A 431 -11.39 -7.58 -9.26
N ARG A 432 -12.50 -8.29 -9.07
CA ARG A 432 -13.52 -8.53 -10.10
C ARG A 432 -14.13 -7.22 -10.57
N ALA A 433 -14.45 -6.32 -9.65
CA ALA A 433 -14.98 -5.00 -9.97
C ALA A 433 -13.99 -4.18 -10.81
N GLU A 434 -12.71 -4.13 -10.42
CA GLU A 434 -11.68 -3.41 -11.18
C GLU A 434 -11.40 -4.06 -12.54
N TYR A 435 -11.31 -5.40 -12.60
CA TYR A 435 -11.17 -6.15 -13.83
C TYR A 435 -12.27 -5.82 -14.85
N ASN A 436 -13.51 -5.71 -14.38
CA ASN A 436 -14.66 -5.34 -15.21
C ASN A 436 -14.59 -3.87 -15.63
N ARG A 437 -14.26 -2.95 -14.70
CA ARG A 437 -14.13 -1.52 -15.00
C ARG A 437 -13.11 -1.25 -16.09
N LEU A 438 -11.93 -1.86 -15.96
CA LEU A 438 -10.80 -1.71 -16.90
C LEU A 438 -11.11 -2.22 -18.32
N ALA A 439 -12.18 -2.98 -18.52
CA ALA A 439 -12.64 -3.35 -19.87
C ALA A 439 -13.12 -2.14 -20.70
N SER A 440 -13.53 -1.06 -20.03
CA SER A 440 -14.12 0.12 -20.67
C SER A 440 -13.44 1.43 -20.28
N ASP A 441 -12.79 1.47 -19.12
CA ASP A 441 -12.16 2.67 -18.57
C ASP A 441 -10.81 2.31 -17.95
N THR A 442 -9.73 2.64 -18.65
CA THR A 442 -8.36 2.43 -18.20
C THR A 442 -7.79 3.64 -17.47
N THR A 443 -8.61 4.63 -17.11
CA THR A 443 -8.13 5.73 -16.28
C THR A 443 -7.88 5.25 -14.85
N VAL A 444 -7.00 5.97 -14.15
CA VAL A 444 -6.72 5.73 -12.73
C VAL A 444 -8.01 5.85 -11.95
N MET A 445 -8.36 4.79 -11.21
CA MET A 445 -9.52 4.83 -10.33
C MET A 445 -9.30 5.90 -9.27
N LYS A 446 -10.11 6.95 -9.33
CA LYS A 446 -10.18 7.99 -8.30
C LYS A 446 -11.36 7.69 -7.38
N ARG A 447 -11.23 8.03 -6.10
CA ARG A 447 -12.42 8.12 -5.23
C ARG A 447 -13.43 9.05 -5.89
N SER A 448 -14.72 8.72 -5.83
CA SER A 448 -15.73 9.70 -6.22
C SER A 448 -15.63 10.91 -5.28
N CYS A 449 -15.96 12.12 -5.74
CA CYS A 449 -15.91 13.28 -4.82
C CYS A 449 -16.87 13.09 -3.63
N GLN A 450 -17.94 12.30 -3.79
CA GLN A 450 -18.83 11.91 -2.69
C GLN A 450 -18.11 11.03 -1.66
N GLN A 451 -17.42 9.98 -2.10
CA GLN A 451 -16.65 9.12 -1.20
C GLN A 451 -15.55 9.92 -0.50
N LEU A 452 -14.82 10.74 -1.26
CA LEU A 452 -13.74 11.57 -0.71
C LEU A 452 -14.26 12.56 0.34
N ARG A 453 -15.45 13.17 0.12
CA ARG A 453 -16.11 14.00 1.14
C ARG A 453 -16.45 13.22 2.39
N TYR A 454 -17.03 12.04 2.23
CA TYR A 454 -17.40 11.19 3.36
C TYR A 454 -16.16 10.82 4.18
N ASP A 455 -15.12 10.29 3.53
CA ASP A 455 -13.85 9.94 4.18
C ASP A 455 -13.22 11.16 4.88
N THR A 456 -13.27 12.33 4.24
CA THR A 456 -12.76 13.58 4.82
C THR A 456 -13.54 13.99 6.06
N ALA A 457 -14.86 13.96 6.02
CA ALA A 457 -15.69 14.29 7.17
C ALA A 457 -15.38 13.34 8.34
N GLN A 458 -15.28 12.04 8.07
CA GLN A 458 -14.86 11.04 9.06
C GLN A 458 -13.47 11.36 9.66
N ALA A 459 -12.49 11.66 8.81
CA ALA A 459 -11.14 12.02 9.27
C ALA A 459 -11.14 13.34 10.09
N VAL A 460 -11.97 14.32 9.75
CA VAL A 460 -12.09 15.58 10.49
C VAL A 460 -12.77 15.37 11.84
N ASP A 461 -13.82 14.56 11.89
CA ASP A 461 -14.66 14.38 13.08
C ASP A 461 -14.04 13.40 14.09
N ALA A 462 -13.30 12.41 13.62
CA ALA A 462 -12.59 11.45 14.48
C ALA A 462 -11.32 12.03 15.15
N ALA A 463 -10.88 13.23 14.77
CA ALA A 463 -9.67 13.84 15.32
C ALA A 463 -9.92 14.42 16.73
N VAL A 464 -9.15 13.98 17.71
CA VAL A 464 -9.16 14.53 19.07
C VAL A 464 -8.46 15.88 19.09
N ASN A 465 -9.15 16.90 19.63
CA ASN A 465 -8.63 18.26 19.79
C ASN A 465 -8.00 18.84 18.52
N ASN A 466 -8.48 18.48 17.32
CA ASN A 466 -7.94 18.93 16.03
C ASN A 466 -6.54 18.40 15.66
N GLU A 467 -5.94 17.50 16.44
CA GLU A 467 -4.50 17.20 16.32
C GLU A 467 -4.17 15.72 16.11
N LYS A 468 -4.95 14.79 16.64
CA LYS A 468 -4.56 13.38 16.64
C LYS A 468 -5.72 12.42 16.41
N TRP A 469 -5.43 11.33 15.73
CA TRP A 469 -6.33 10.18 15.58
C TRP A 469 -5.87 9.08 16.52
N LEU A 470 -6.73 8.70 17.45
CA LEU A 470 -6.45 7.62 18.40
C LEU A 470 -7.07 6.33 17.87
N THR A 471 -6.27 5.27 17.89
CA THR A 471 -6.73 3.90 17.67
C THR A 471 -6.65 3.18 19.00
N ASN A 472 -7.78 2.65 19.46
CA ASN A 472 -7.78 1.83 20.66
C ASN A 472 -7.18 0.47 20.33
N TYR A 473 -6.08 0.13 21.01
CA TYR A 473 -5.46 -1.17 20.95
C TYR A 473 -5.95 -2.01 22.13
N SER A 474 -6.71 -3.05 21.81
CA SER A 474 -7.08 -4.10 22.76
C SER A 474 -6.41 -5.39 22.29
N PRO A 475 -5.59 -6.05 23.13
CA PRO A 475 -4.79 -7.19 22.68
C PRO A 475 -5.70 -8.36 22.28
N GLY A 476 -5.61 -8.74 21.01
CA GLY A 476 -6.14 -9.99 20.47
C GLY A 476 -5.13 -10.72 19.58
N GLY A 477 -3.94 -10.17 19.42
CA GLY A 477 -2.90 -10.73 18.59
C GLY A 477 -1.52 -10.17 18.92
N PRO A 478 -0.45 -10.74 18.37
CA PRO A 478 0.83 -10.80 19.06
C PRO A 478 1.98 -10.14 18.30
N ARG A 479 1.69 -9.15 17.44
CA ARG A 479 2.71 -8.48 16.60
C ARG A 479 3.36 -7.27 17.24
N SER A 480 2.95 -6.88 18.43
CA SER A 480 3.68 -5.91 19.24
C SER A 480 3.47 -6.24 20.70
N GLY A 481 4.51 -6.18 21.52
CA GLY A 481 4.39 -6.25 22.99
C GLY A 481 3.71 -5.01 23.58
N ALA A 482 2.92 -4.29 22.76
CA ALA A 482 2.21 -3.09 23.09
C ALA A 482 1.22 -3.36 24.22
N THR A 483 1.17 -2.41 25.16
CA THR A 483 0.21 -2.45 26.25
C THR A 483 -1.21 -2.12 25.73
N PRO A 484 -2.29 -2.62 26.35
CA PRO A 484 -3.63 -2.17 26.00
C PRO A 484 -3.78 -0.65 26.23
N GLY A 485 -4.39 0.07 25.29
CA GLY A 485 -4.59 1.51 25.44
C GLY A 485 -4.82 2.23 24.13
N ASP A 486 -4.81 3.56 24.18
CA ASP A 486 -4.93 4.39 22.98
C ASP A 486 -3.55 4.61 22.34
N TYR A 487 -3.48 4.42 21.03
CA TYR A 487 -2.26 4.56 20.25
C TYR A 487 -2.45 5.56 19.10
N LEU A 488 -1.34 6.20 18.71
CA LEU A 488 -1.17 6.85 17.43
C LEU A 488 -0.65 5.81 16.44
N ASP A 489 -1.57 5.28 15.65
CA ASP A 489 -1.27 4.33 14.58
C ASP A 489 -0.83 5.08 13.32
N THR A 490 0.39 4.79 12.85
CA THR A 490 0.98 5.45 11.68
C THR A 490 0.18 5.19 10.40
N SER A 491 -0.39 3.99 10.24
CA SER A 491 -1.25 3.70 9.09
C SER A 491 -2.51 4.56 9.09
N THR A 492 -3.08 4.81 10.27
CA THR A 492 -4.26 5.67 10.46
C THR A 492 -3.90 7.12 10.18
N PHE A 493 -2.78 7.61 10.71
CA PHE A 493 -2.27 8.94 10.42
C PHE A 493 -2.05 9.15 8.92
N VAL A 494 -1.32 8.24 8.26
CA VAL A 494 -1.02 8.33 6.82
C VAL A 494 -2.31 8.33 6.00
N ARG A 495 -3.23 7.38 6.25
CA ARG A 495 -4.51 7.30 5.53
C ARG A 495 -5.33 8.58 5.63
N ASN A 496 -5.44 9.13 6.84
CA ASN A 496 -6.22 10.34 7.09
C ASN A 496 -5.53 11.57 6.50
N LEU A 497 -4.22 11.75 6.73
CA LEU A 497 -3.48 12.90 6.20
C LEU A 497 -3.55 12.94 4.66
N ARG A 498 -3.35 11.80 3.99
CA ARG A 498 -3.46 11.68 2.53
C ARG A 498 -4.88 11.93 2.03
N THR A 499 -5.90 11.49 2.78
CA THR A 499 -7.31 11.78 2.47
C THR A 499 -7.63 13.27 2.56
N LEU A 500 -7.16 13.94 3.62
CA LEU A 500 -7.33 15.39 3.76
C LEU A 500 -6.58 16.13 2.64
N ALA A 501 -5.35 15.72 2.31
CA ALA A 501 -4.57 16.31 1.22
C ALA A 501 -5.28 16.15 -0.14
N GLU A 502 -5.73 14.93 -0.47
CA GLU A 502 -6.47 14.68 -1.72
C GLU A 502 -7.73 15.55 -1.78
N PHE A 503 -8.51 15.63 -0.70
CA PHE A 503 -9.71 16.47 -0.65
C PHE A 503 -9.40 17.95 -0.88
N VAL A 504 -8.37 18.47 -0.21
CA VAL A 504 -7.94 19.87 -0.37
C VAL A 504 -7.52 20.17 -1.82
N THR A 505 -6.77 19.27 -2.46
CA THR A 505 -6.35 19.40 -3.86
C THR A 505 -7.51 19.26 -4.83
N ARG A 506 -8.37 18.26 -4.64
CA ARG A 506 -9.46 17.95 -5.58
C ARG A 506 -10.60 18.95 -5.51
N THR A 507 -10.90 19.47 -4.33
CA THR A 507 -11.86 20.58 -4.21
C THR A 507 -11.42 21.86 -4.94
N THR A 508 -10.12 22.02 -5.24
CA THR A 508 -9.62 23.14 -6.04
C THR A 508 -9.54 22.85 -7.54
N THR A 509 -9.57 21.58 -7.96
CA THR A 509 -9.28 21.21 -9.35
C THR A 509 -10.49 20.60 -10.06
N ASP A 510 -11.07 19.51 -9.54
CA ASP A 510 -12.07 18.69 -10.25
C ASP A 510 -13.35 18.43 -9.45
N CYS A 511 -13.34 18.64 -8.14
CA CYS A 511 -14.50 18.52 -7.25
C CYS A 511 -15.11 19.89 -6.87
N THR A 512 -14.89 20.93 -7.70
CA THR A 512 -15.29 22.33 -7.46
C THR A 512 -16.80 22.56 -7.51
N ALA A 513 -17.55 21.75 -8.26
CA ALA A 513 -18.99 21.91 -8.46
C ALA A 513 -19.78 20.80 -7.78
N TRP A 514 -20.23 21.03 -6.55
CA TRP A 514 -21.28 20.19 -5.97
C TRP A 514 -22.28 21.08 -5.26
N ASN A 515 -23.15 21.63 -6.10
CA ASN A 515 -24.45 22.12 -5.66
C ASN A 515 -25.20 20.93 -5.06
N TYR A 516 -25.69 21.08 -3.84
CA TYR A 516 -26.99 20.54 -3.48
C TYR A 516 -27.94 21.72 -3.37
#